data_AF-A0A7C0VNG6-F1
#
_entry.id   AF-A0A7C0VNG6-F1
#
_cell.length_a   1.000
_cell.length_b   1.000
_cell.length_c   1.000
_cell.angle_alpha   90.00
_cell.angle_beta   90.00
_cell.angle_gamma   90.00
#
_symmetry.space_group_name_H-M   'P 1'
#
loop_
_entity.id
_entity.type
_entity.pdbx_description
1 polymer ?
#
loop_
_entity_poly.entity_id
_entity_poly.type
_entity_poly.pdbx_seq_one_letter_code
_entity_poly.pdbx_strand_id
1 'polypeptide(L)' 'MNPIPEKNTVPLHVRNDFPSLQRKHRGKPVIYFDGPAGTQVPLAVIHAISE' A
#
# COMPACT_ATOMS: atom_id res chain seq x y z
N MET A 1 -24.16 -0.25 7.37
CA MET A 1 -22.90 0.26 7.96
C MET A 1 -21.90 -0.87 7.92
N ASN A 2 -20.82 -0.71 7.16
CA ASN A 2 -19.73 -1.68 7.22
C ASN A 2 -19.11 -1.60 8.61
N PRO A 3 -18.83 -2.74 9.28
CA PRO A 3 -18.30 -2.74 10.63
C PRO A 3 -16.97 -2.00 10.67
N ILE A 4 -16.79 -1.14 11.68
CA ILE A 4 -15.53 -0.44 11.94
C ILE A 4 -14.49 -1.52 12.26
N PRO A 5 -13.38 -1.64 11.51
CA PRO A 5 -12.38 -2.66 11.79
C PRO A 5 -11.71 -2.36 13.13
N GLU A 6 -11.38 -3.41 13.88
CA GLU A 6 -10.57 -3.35 15.09
C GLU A 6 -9.30 -2.50 14.83
N LYS A 7 -8.79 -1.77 15.84
CA LYS A 7 -7.75 -0.72 15.67
C LYS A 7 -6.48 -1.17 14.92
N ASN A 8 -6.22 -2.48 14.86
CA ASN A 8 -5.06 -3.10 14.18
C ASN A 8 -5.39 -3.66 12.78
N THR A 9 -6.65 -3.72 12.37
CA THR A 9 -7.07 -4.26 11.07
C THR A 9 -6.99 -3.21 9.96
N VAL A 10 -7.16 -1.92 10.30
CA VAL A 10 -7.14 -0.82 9.31
C VAL A 10 -5.79 -0.74 8.56
N PRO A 11 -4.62 -0.77 9.23
CA PRO A 11 -3.34 -0.67 8.53
C PRO A 11 -3.08 -1.87 7.60
N LEU A 12 -3.46 -3.08 8.02
CA LEU A 12 -3.29 -4.29 7.22
C LEU A 12 -4.19 -4.29 5.98
N HIS A 13 -5.43 -3.82 6.13
CA HIS A 13 -6.37 -3.72 5.01
C HIS A 13 -5.84 -2.74 3.94
N VAL A 14 -5.43 -1.54 4.36
CA VAL A 14 -4.94 -0.47 3.47
C VAL A 14 -3.62 -0.86 2.79
N ARG A 15 -2.76 -1.65 3.45
CA ARG A 15 -1.45 -2.04 2.89
C ARG A 15 -1.57 -2.86 1.60
N ASN A 16 -2.68 -3.58 1.42
CA ASN A 16 -2.93 -4.38 0.21
C ASN A 16 -3.21 -3.53 -1.02
N ASP A 17 -3.64 -2.27 -0.84
CA ASP A 17 -3.92 -1.37 -1.95
C ASP A 17 -2.65 -0.82 -2.62
N PHE A 18 -1.47 -0.96 -2.00
CA PHE A 18 -0.21 -0.42 -2.49
C PHE A 18 0.69 -1.53 -3.06
N PRO A 19 0.73 -1.73 -4.39
CA PRO A 19 1.44 -2.85 -5.00
C PRO A 19 2.96 -2.78 -4.77
N SER A 20 3.51 -1.57 -4.60
CA SER A 20 4.93 -1.41 -4.29
C SER A 20 5.34 -2.05 -2.96
N LEU A 21 4.44 -2.12 -1.97
CA LEU A 21 4.70 -2.71 -0.65
C LEU A 21 4.79 -4.24 -0.66
N GLN A 22 4.45 -4.87 -1.79
CA GLN A 22 4.59 -6.31 -2.04
C GLN A 22 5.87 -6.66 -2.82
N ARG A 23 6.65 -5.66 -3.25
CA ARG A 23 7.86 -5.89 -4.05
C ARG A 23 8.95 -6.60 -3.25
N LYS A 24 9.74 -7.40 -3.96
CA LYS A 24 10.99 -7.98 -3.46
C LYS A 24 12.19 -7.36 -4.17
N HIS A 25 13.24 -7.07 -3.42
CA HIS A 25 14.54 -6.67 -3.94
C HIS A 25 15.58 -7.67 -3.45
N ARG A 26 16.32 -8.28 -4.39
CA ARG A 26 17.28 -9.37 -4.08
C ARG A 26 16.66 -10.49 -3.23
N GLY A 27 15.43 -10.87 -3.57
CA GLY A 27 14.67 -11.92 -2.87
C GLY A 27 14.08 -11.53 -1.51
N LYS A 28 14.38 -10.34 -0.98
CA LYS A 28 13.87 -9.87 0.32
C LYS A 28 12.73 -8.86 0.15
N PRO A 29 11.73 -8.83 1.05
CA PRO A 29 10.69 -7.81 1.03
C PRO A 29 11.29 -6.40 1.12
N VAL A 30 10.77 -5.47 0.31
CA VAL A 30 11.19 -4.08 0.37
C VAL A 30 10.44 -3.36 1.49
N ILE A 31 11.16 -2.52 2.24
CA ILE A 31 10.59 -1.63 3.25
C ILE A 31 10.96 -0.20 2.85
N TYR A 32 9.95 0.64 2.62
CA TYR A 32 10.12 2.02 2.22
C TYR A 32 10.04 2.93 3.46
N PHE A 33 11.17 3.53 3.84
CA PHE A 33 11.27 4.54 4.91
C PHE A 33 11.57 5.95 4.39
N ASP A 34 11.39 6.16 3.09
CA ASP A 34 11.66 7.42 2.41
C ASP A 34 10.37 8.12 1.96
N GLY A 35 9.41 8.21 2.89
CA GLY A 35 8.15 8.91 2.64
C GLY A 35 8.31 10.38 2.22
N PRO A 36 9.26 11.16 2.77
CA PRO A 36 9.46 12.56 2.38
C PRO A 36 9.91 12.75 0.92
N ALA A 37 10.66 11.81 0.33
CA ALA A 37 11.05 11.88 -1.07
C ALA A 37 9.95 11.45 -2.04
N GLY A 38 8.89 10.79 -1.54
CA GLY A 38 7.75 10.37 -2.33
C GLY A 38 6.89 9.32 -1.63
N THR A 39 5.59 9.38 -1.87
CA THR A 39 4.64 8.41 -1.35
C THR A 39 4.39 7.28 -2.34
N GLN A 40 3.96 6.14 -1.82
CA GLN A 40 3.51 5.02 -2.65
C GLN A 40 2.11 5.32 -3.21
N VAL A 41 1.81 4.80 -4.39
CA VAL A 41 0.52 5.05 -5.08
C VAL A 41 -0.38 3.82 -4.95
N PRO A 42 -1.65 3.96 -4.53
CA PRO A 42 -2.59 2.85 -4.43
C PRO A 42 -3.14 2.44 -5.80
N LEU A 43 -3.62 1.20 -5.92
CA LEU A 43 -4.18 0.62 -7.16
C LEU A 43 -5.27 1.48 -7.77
N ALA A 44 -6.18 2.04 -6.97
CA ALA A 44 -7.27 2.88 -7.47
C ALA A 44 -6.77 4.08 -8.28
N VAL A 45 -5.68 4.73 -7.83
CA VAL A 45 -5.08 5.86 -8.55
C VAL A 45 -4.35 5.38 -9.81
N ILE A 46 -3.64 4.25 -9.74
CA ILE A 46 -2.96 3.65 -10.89
C ILE A 46 -3.98 3.31 -12.01
N HIS A 47 -5.10 2.70 -11.66
CA HIS A 47 -6.15 2.38 -12.63
C HIS A 47 -6.78 3.64 -13.21
N ALA A 48 -7.07 4.65 -12.39
CA ALA A 48 -7.68 5.91 -12.85
C ALA A 48 -6.84 6.69 -13.87
N ILE A 49 -5.51 6.48 -13.92
CA ILE A 49 -4.63 7.12 -14.91
C ILE A 49 -4.29 6.23 -16.11
N SER A 50 -4.60 4.93 -16.03
CA SER A 50 -4.24 3.94 -17.06
C SER A 50 -5.40 3.59 -18.00
N GLU A 51 -6.62 3.97 -17.63
CA GLU A 51 -7.84 3.97 -18.46
C GLU A 51 -8.06 5.35 -19.07
#